data_AF-A0A7J8TDP6-F1
#
_entry.id   AF-A0A7J8TDP6-F1
#
_cell.length_a   1.000
_cell.length_b   1.000
_cell.length_c   1.000
_cell.angle_alpha   90.00
_cell.angle_beta   90.00
_cell.angle_gamma   90.00
#
_symmetry.space_group_name_H-M   'P 1'
#
loop_
_entity.id
_entity.type
_entity.pdbx_description
1 polymer ?
#
loop_
_entity_poly.entity_id
_entity_poly.type
_entity_poly.pdbx_seq_one_letter_code
_entity_poly.pdbx_strand_id
1 'polypeptide(L)'
;SLSWNVSRSWSAAKQLQAIGSNLVSPRANEITATNGLAMLVFTMGNVLLFVMWALVAAIPCQDRGLQVHFYMSRQFPWAASILSLHDKIMEESRKKDRKNTSGFLMEIYQIDKCSRSLSELTGSVQFPISEEKERELRQRVQEMGQVYEAVTAGLEPLEKKVRELFHRIVHSRTEGLDCLGRGHNSE
;
A
#
# COMPACT_ATOMS: atom_id res chain seq x y z
N SER A 1 17.48 16.38 5.98
CA SER A 1 16.54 16.49 4.85
C SER A 1 16.67 15.25 3.98
N LEU A 2 15.81 14.24 4.17
CA LEU A 2 15.72 13.11 3.22
C LEU A 2 14.77 13.51 2.08
N SER A 3 15.32 14.02 0.98
CA SER A 3 14.56 14.18 -0.26
C SER A 3 14.44 12.82 -0.93
N TRP A 4 13.28 12.16 -0.76
CA TRP A 4 12.88 11.09 -1.67
C TRP A 4 12.61 11.69 -3.04
N ASN A 5 13.65 11.76 -3.88
CA ASN A 5 13.51 12.06 -5.30
C ASN A 5 12.95 10.83 -6.01
N VAL A 6 11.66 10.56 -5.83
CA VAL A 6 10.94 9.75 -6.81
C VAL A 6 10.80 10.59 -8.07
N SER A 7 11.20 10.05 -9.23
CA SER A 7 11.11 10.78 -10.49
C SER A 7 9.67 11.28 -10.72
N ARG A 8 9.51 12.55 -11.12
CA ARG A 8 8.19 13.12 -11.46
C ARG A 8 7.46 12.37 -12.58
N SER A 9 8.17 11.52 -13.34
CA SER A 9 7.61 10.66 -14.38
C SER A 9 7.18 9.27 -13.89
N TRP A 10 7.52 8.89 -12.65
CA TRP A 10 7.18 7.56 -12.12
C TRP A 10 5.70 7.52 -11.73
N SER A 11 4.95 6.67 -12.41
CA SER A 11 3.53 6.43 -12.13
C SER A 11 3.29 4.94 -12.03
N ALA A 12 2.93 4.48 -10.83
CA ALA A 12 2.57 3.08 -10.60
C ALA A 12 1.43 2.64 -11.54
N ALA A 13 0.45 3.51 -11.83
CA ALA A 13 -0.61 3.22 -12.80
C ALA A 13 -0.06 2.96 -14.22
N LYS A 14 0.90 3.79 -14.70
CA LYS A 14 1.55 3.56 -16.00
C LYS A 14 2.36 2.27 -16.02
N GLN A 15 2.99 1.90 -14.91
CA GLN A 15 3.72 0.65 -14.79
C GLN A 15 2.81 -0.56 -14.81
N LEU A 16 1.69 -0.52 -14.09
CA LEU A 16 0.68 -1.58 -14.14
C LEU A 16 0.08 -1.72 -15.53
N GLN A 17 -0.20 -0.60 -16.20
CA GLN A 17 -0.67 -0.61 -17.59
C GLN A 17 0.37 -1.22 -18.54
N ALA A 18 1.64 -0.84 -18.40
CA ALA A 18 2.73 -1.38 -19.21
C ALA A 18 2.90 -2.90 -18.98
N ILE A 19 2.83 -3.38 -17.74
CA ILE A 19 2.86 -4.82 -17.45
C ILE A 19 1.65 -5.49 -18.11
N GLY A 20 0.44 -4.97 -17.92
CA GLY A 20 -0.78 -5.51 -18.50
C GLY A 20 -0.76 -5.57 -20.03
N SER A 21 -0.28 -4.53 -20.72
CA SER A 21 -0.20 -4.51 -22.18
C SER A 21 0.79 -5.51 -22.77
N ASN A 22 1.79 -5.94 -21.99
CA ASN A 22 2.77 -6.94 -22.40
C ASN A 22 2.31 -8.38 -22.13
N LEU A 23 1.20 -8.59 -21.40
CA LEU A 23 0.67 -9.93 -21.14
C LEU A 23 -0.25 -10.36 -22.29
N VAL A 24 0.34 -11.05 -23.27
CA VAL A 24 -0.40 -11.66 -24.38
C VAL A 24 -0.62 -13.14 -24.08
N SER A 25 -1.87 -13.60 -24.21
CA SER A 25 -2.19 -15.03 -24.08
C SER A 25 -1.43 -15.82 -25.14
N PRO A 26 -0.64 -16.84 -24.76
CA PRO A 26 0.12 -17.62 -25.74
C PRO A 26 -0.83 -18.41 -26.63
N ARG A 27 -0.46 -18.54 -27.90
CA ARG A 27 -1.24 -19.28 -28.91
C ARG A 27 -0.98 -20.78 -28.76
N ALA A 28 -1.93 -21.62 -29.19
CA ALA A 28 -1.79 -23.08 -29.14
C ALA A 28 -0.44 -23.58 -29.69
N ASN A 29 0.02 -23.01 -30.81
CA ASN A 29 1.31 -23.39 -31.42
C ASN A 29 2.52 -23.01 -30.55
N GLU A 30 2.46 -21.89 -29.82
CA GLU A 30 3.52 -21.44 -28.90
C GLU A 30 3.56 -22.30 -27.64
N ILE A 31 2.38 -22.72 -27.17
CA ILE A 31 2.25 -23.66 -26.03
C ILE A 31 2.91 -24.99 -26.41
N THR A 32 2.60 -25.54 -27.58
CA THR A 32 3.19 -26.79 -28.06
C THR A 32 4.70 -26.64 -28.30
N ALA A 33 5.14 -25.55 -28.92
CA ALA A 33 6.57 -25.33 -29.20
C ALA A 33 7.43 -25.14 -27.95
N THR A 34 6.84 -24.71 -26.84
CA THR A 34 7.53 -24.47 -25.56
C THR A 34 7.25 -25.54 -24.51
N ASN A 35 6.63 -26.66 -24.88
CA ASN A 35 6.18 -27.71 -23.96
C ASN A 35 5.37 -27.15 -22.76
N GLY A 36 4.55 -26.12 -23.02
CA GLY A 36 3.71 -25.48 -22.00
C GLY A 36 4.40 -24.38 -21.17
N LEU A 37 5.69 -24.12 -21.33
CA LEU A 37 6.39 -23.07 -20.58
C LEU A 37 5.78 -21.67 -20.82
N ALA A 38 5.34 -21.38 -22.05
CA ALA A 38 4.69 -20.11 -22.37
C ALA A 38 3.43 -19.86 -21.52
N MET A 39 2.66 -20.91 -21.20
CA MET A 39 1.49 -20.82 -20.32
C MET A 39 1.87 -20.49 -18.87
N LEU A 40 2.97 -21.06 -18.38
CA LEU A 40 3.45 -20.79 -17.03
C LEU A 40 3.93 -19.35 -16.88
N VAL A 41 4.75 -18.87 -17.83
CA VAL A 41 5.23 -17.48 -17.83
C VAL A 41 4.07 -16.49 -17.92
N PHE A 42 3.07 -16.78 -18.78
CA PHE A 42 1.85 -15.97 -18.86
C PHE A 42 1.08 -15.94 -17.53
N THR A 43 0.95 -17.09 -16.85
CA THR A 43 0.28 -17.18 -15.54
C THR A 43 1.04 -16.40 -14.47
N MET A 44 2.37 -16.57 -14.39
CA MET A 44 3.21 -15.84 -13.43
C MET A 44 3.17 -14.33 -13.65
N GLY A 45 3.14 -13.89 -14.91
CA GLY A 45 3.00 -12.48 -15.27
C GLY A 45 1.65 -11.89 -14.83
N ASN A 46 0.57 -12.65 -14.96
CA ASN A 46 -0.77 -12.27 -14.47
C ASN A 46 -0.81 -12.15 -12.94
N VAL A 47 -0.18 -13.09 -12.22
CA VAL A 47 -0.06 -13.03 -10.75
C VAL A 47 0.77 -11.83 -10.33
N LEU A 48 1.89 -11.56 -11.00
CA LEU A 48 2.74 -10.39 -10.72
C LEU A 48 1.95 -9.08 -10.89
N LEU A 49 1.21 -8.94 -11.99
CA LEU A 49 0.37 -7.78 -12.24
C LEU A 49 -0.65 -7.59 -11.10
N PHE A 50 -1.32 -8.66 -10.69
CA PHE A 50 -2.29 -8.62 -9.60
C PHE A 50 -1.66 -8.20 -8.27
N VAL A 51 -0.51 -8.77 -7.90
CA VAL A 51 0.19 -8.43 -6.66
C VAL A 51 0.67 -6.98 -6.68
N MET A 52 1.26 -6.53 -7.79
CA MET A 52 1.71 -5.15 -7.93
C MET A 52 0.53 -4.16 -7.85
N TRP A 53 -0.60 -4.50 -8.47
CA TRP A 53 -1.83 -3.72 -8.33
C TRP A 53 -2.34 -3.68 -6.90
N ALA A 54 -2.37 -4.81 -6.19
CA ALA A 54 -2.84 -4.88 -4.81
C ALA A 54 -1.97 -4.02 -3.88
N LEU A 55 -0.65 -4.01 -4.07
CA LEU A 55 0.28 -3.14 -3.35
C LEU A 55 -0.02 -1.65 -3.61
N VAL A 56 -0.28 -1.31 -4.87
CA VAL A 56 -0.65 0.05 -5.26
C VAL A 56 -2.01 0.46 -4.68
N ALA A 57 -2.99 -0.44 -4.68
CA ALA A 57 -4.33 -0.21 -4.12
C ALA A 57 -4.33 -0.10 -2.59
N ALA A 58 -3.33 -0.66 -1.91
CA ALA A 58 -3.18 -0.52 -0.45
C ALA A 58 -2.74 0.89 -0.01
N ILE A 59 -2.23 1.71 -0.93
CA ILE A 59 -1.76 3.07 -0.64
C ILE A 59 -2.96 4.04 -0.67
N PRO A 60 -3.32 4.68 0.46
CA PRO A 60 -4.56 5.46 0.61
C PRO A 60 -4.63 6.75 -0.23
N CYS A 61 -3.62 7.03 -1.05
CA CYS A 61 -3.49 8.26 -1.83
C CYS A 61 -3.69 8.03 -3.34
N GLN A 62 -3.84 6.78 -3.79
CA GLN A 62 -3.74 6.43 -5.21
C GLN A 62 -5.07 6.02 -5.83
N ASP A 63 -6.00 6.97 -5.88
CA ASP A 63 -7.31 6.84 -6.53
C ASP A 63 -7.19 6.39 -8.02
N ARG A 64 -6.07 6.76 -8.65
CA ARG A 64 -5.76 6.45 -10.06
C ARG A 64 -5.20 5.04 -10.30
N GLY A 65 -4.70 4.34 -9.26
CA GLY A 65 -4.11 3.00 -9.38
C GLY A 65 -5.14 1.88 -9.32
N LEU A 66 -6.35 2.20 -8.88
CA LEU A 66 -7.43 1.26 -8.62
C LEU A 66 -8.20 0.87 -9.90
N GLN A 67 -8.06 1.64 -10.99
CA GLN A 67 -8.77 1.45 -12.27
C GLN A 67 -8.06 0.49 -13.26
N VAL A 68 -7.19 -0.41 -12.77
CA VAL A 68 -6.53 -1.38 -13.66
C VAL A 68 -7.53 -2.46 -14.04
N HIS A 69 -7.89 -2.53 -15.32
CA HIS A 69 -8.75 -3.58 -15.83
C HIS A 69 -7.97 -4.88 -16.04
N PHE A 70 -8.30 -5.90 -15.25
CA PHE A 70 -7.81 -7.25 -15.45
C PHE A 70 -8.62 -7.95 -16.54
N TYR A 71 -8.06 -8.04 -17.74
CA TYR A 71 -8.63 -8.86 -18.82
C TYR A 71 -8.08 -10.28 -18.73
N MET A 72 -8.59 -11.07 -17.78
CA MET A 72 -8.29 -12.50 -17.67
C MET A 72 -9.44 -13.32 -18.26
N SER A 73 -9.12 -14.18 -19.23
CA SER A 73 -10.09 -15.12 -19.78
C SER A 73 -10.52 -16.11 -18.69
N ARG A 74 -11.83 -16.24 -18.46
CA ARG A 74 -12.42 -17.22 -17.52
C ARG A 74 -12.16 -18.69 -17.92
N GLN A 75 -11.54 -18.92 -19.06
CA GLN A 75 -11.10 -20.24 -19.51
C GLN A 75 -10.03 -20.84 -18.60
N PHE A 76 -9.31 -20.01 -17.82
CA PHE A 76 -8.32 -20.51 -16.87
C PHE A 76 -8.94 -20.77 -15.49
N PRO A 77 -8.73 -21.97 -14.90
CA PRO A 77 -9.30 -22.32 -13.59
C PRO A 77 -8.92 -21.36 -12.46
N TRP A 78 -7.71 -20.80 -12.50
CA TRP A 78 -7.21 -19.85 -11.49
C TRP A 78 -7.75 -18.42 -11.67
N ALA A 79 -8.22 -18.06 -12.86
CA ALA A 79 -8.66 -16.70 -13.16
C ALA A 79 -9.89 -16.29 -12.33
N ALA A 80 -10.80 -17.24 -12.07
CA ALA A 80 -11.98 -17.00 -11.23
C ALA A 80 -11.61 -16.59 -9.80
N SER A 81 -10.61 -17.24 -9.21
CA SER A 81 -10.15 -16.92 -7.85
C SER A 81 -9.49 -15.55 -7.78
N ILE A 82 -8.64 -15.21 -8.76
CA ILE A 82 -8.00 -13.89 -8.84
C ILE A 82 -9.04 -12.78 -9.04
N LEU A 83 -10.00 -12.98 -9.95
CA LEU A 83 -11.09 -12.03 -10.16
C LEU A 83 -11.95 -11.85 -8.89
N SER A 84 -12.24 -12.94 -8.17
CA SER A 84 -12.97 -12.85 -6.90
C SER A 84 -12.21 -12.06 -5.83
N LEU A 85 -10.88 -12.21 -5.75
CA LEU A 85 -10.05 -11.43 -4.84
C LEU A 85 -10.01 -9.95 -5.25
N HIS A 86 -9.85 -9.68 -6.55
CA HIS A 86 -9.92 -8.34 -7.11
C HIS A 86 -11.22 -7.64 -6.71
N ASP A 87 -12.36 -8.28 -6.93
CA ASP A 87 -13.68 -7.71 -6.62
C ASP A 87 -13.86 -7.46 -5.12
N LYS A 88 -13.39 -8.37 -4.26
CA LYS A 88 -13.40 -8.17 -2.80
C LYS A 88 -12.56 -6.96 -2.38
N ILE A 89 -11.36 -6.80 -2.94
CA ILE A 89 -10.49 -5.67 -2.64
C ILE A 89 -11.13 -4.35 -3.12
N MET A 90 -11.74 -4.35 -4.30
CA MET A 90 -12.48 -3.19 -4.84
C MET A 90 -13.70 -2.81 -4.01
N GLU A 91 -14.41 -3.79 -3.47
CA GLU A 91 -15.56 -3.53 -2.60
C GLU A 91 -15.12 -2.96 -1.25
N GLU A 92 -14.06 -3.51 -0.66
CA GLU A 92 -13.50 -2.99 0.59
C GLU A 92 -12.88 -1.59 0.45
N SER A 93 -12.24 -1.28 -0.69
CA SER A 93 -11.72 0.07 -0.94
C SER A 93 -12.84 1.11 -1.05
N ARG A 94 -13.94 0.79 -1.76
CA ARG A 94 -15.12 1.68 -1.86
C ARG A 94 -15.81 1.91 -0.52
N LYS A 95 -15.86 0.90 0.35
CA LYS A 95 -16.40 1.05 1.72
C LYS A 95 -15.54 1.99 2.56
N LYS A 96 -14.22 1.96 2.38
CA LYS A 96 -13.27 2.85 3.07
C LYS A 96 -13.44 4.32 2.67
N ASP A 97 -13.68 4.58 1.39
CA ASP A 97 -13.95 5.94 0.86
C ASP A 97 -15.26 6.52 1.42
N ARG A 98 -16.33 5.72 1.47
CA ARG A 98 -17.62 6.14 2.06
C ARG A 98 -17.54 6.49 3.54
N LYS A 99 -16.59 5.91 4.27
CA LYS A 99 -16.38 6.23 5.69
C LYS A 99 -15.45 7.43 5.91
N ASN A 100 -14.96 8.10 4.86
CA ASN A 100 -13.94 9.15 4.96
C ASN A 100 -12.79 8.75 5.93
N THR A 101 -12.42 7.47 5.89
CA THR A 101 -11.40 6.87 6.77
C THR A 101 -10.03 6.93 6.11
N SER A 102 -9.70 8.10 5.54
CA SER A 102 -8.31 8.47 5.26
C SER A 102 -7.59 8.77 6.58
N GLY A 103 -7.70 7.85 7.55
CA GLY A 103 -7.28 7.94 8.95
C GLY A 103 -5.76 7.94 9.16
N PHE A 104 -5.01 8.32 8.14
CA PHE A 104 -3.60 8.69 8.29
C PHE A 104 -3.29 9.98 7.55
N LEU A 105 -3.94 10.24 6.40
CA LEU A 105 -3.80 11.52 5.69
C LEU A 105 -4.50 12.67 6.41
N MET A 106 -5.67 12.41 7.02
CA MET A 106 -6.37 13.42 7.82
C MET A 106 -5.54 13.76 9.07
N GLU A 107 -4.98 12.76 9.72
CA GLU A 107 -4.16 12.85 10.93
C GLU A 107 -2.83 13.55 10.61
N ILE A 108 -2.16 13.18 9.51
CA ILE A 108 -0.98 13.91 9.01
C ILE A 108 -1.33 15.37 8.69
N TYR A 109 -2.47 15.61 8.05
CA TYR A 109 -2.93 16.95 7.73
C TYR A 109 -3.21 17.77 9.01
N GLN A 110 -3.83 17.18 10.03
CA GLN A 110 -4.03 17.84 11.32
C GLN A 110 -2.70 18.11 12.03
N ILE A 111 -1.74 17.16 12.01
CA ILE A 111 -0.40 17.40 12.54
C ILE A 111 0.27 18.58 11.83
N ASP A 112 0.24 18.62 10.50
CA ASP A 112 0.86 19.71 9.72
C ASP A 112 0.18 21.06 10.02
N LYS A 113 -1.16 21.08 10.10
CA LYS A 113 -1.93 22.26 10.47
C LYS A 113 -1.61 22.77 11.87
N CYS A 114 -1.61 21.90 12.87
CA CYS A 114 -1.29 22.24 14.26
C CYS A 114 0.17 22.70 14.39
N SER A 115 1.10 22.03 13.70
CA SER A 115 2.52 22.40 13.66
C SER A 115 2.74 23.80 13.08
N ARG A 116 2.12 24.11 11.93
CA ARG A 116 2.20 25.45 11.31
C ARG A 116 1.63 26.54 12.22
N SER A 117 0.44 26.31 12.78
CA SER A 117 -0.19 27.26 13.68
C SER A 117 0.65 27.52 14.93
N LEU A 118 1.26 26.49 15.51
CA LEU A 118 2.15 26.63 16.66
C LEU A 118 3.45 27.36 16.29
N SER A 119 4.01 27.09 15.11
CA SER A 119 5.21 27.76 14.61
C SER A 119 4.97 29.26 14.35
N GLU A 120 3.82 29.62 13.79
CA GLU A 120 3.41 31.02 13.60
C GLU A 120 3.24 31.74 14.94
N LEU A 121 2.59 31.08 15.90
CA LEU A 121 2.40 31.65 17.23
C LEU A 121 3.74 31.90 17.93
N THR A 122 4.64 30.90 17.90
CA THR A 122 5.98 30.97 18.50
C THR A 122 6.84 32.07 17.85
N GLY A 123 6.72 32.28 16.54
CA GLY A 123 7.41 33.36 15.83
C GLY A 123 6.92 34.77 16.20
N SER A 124 5.72 34.88 16.78
CA SER A 124 5.11 36.16 17.22
C SER A 124 5.31 36.46 18.71
N VAL A 125 5.99 35.58 19.45
CA VAL A 125 6.22 35.74 20.89
C VAL A 125 7.30 36.79 21.12
N GLN A 126 6.94 37.87 21.81
CA GLN A 126 7.87 38.85 22.36
C GLN A 126 7.74 38.83 23.89
N PHE A 127 8.88 38.90 24.58
CA PHE A 127 8.92 38.85 26.03
C PHE A 127 8.84 40.26 26.63
N PRO A 128 8.14 40.45 27.76
CA PRO A 128 7.35 39.45 28.49
C PRO A 128 6.05 39.07 27.76
N ILE A 129 5.69 37.78 27.78
CA ILE A 129 4.51 37.24 27.08
C ILE A 129 3.25 37.78 27.76
N SER A 130 2.28 38.25 26.98
CA SER A 130 0.97 38.63 27.53
C SER A 130 0.19 37.38 27.97
N GLU A 131 -0.60 37.52 29.03
CA GLU A 131 -1.41 36.41 29.57
C GLU A 131 -2.35 35.78 28.53
N GLU A 132 -2.87 36.60 27.61
CA GLU A 132 -3.70 36.14 26.48
C GLU A 132 -2.92 35.26 25.50
N LYS A 133 -1.70 35.68 25.10
CA LYS A 133 -0.83 34.87 24.22
C LYS A 133 -0.36 33.59 24.89
N GLU A 134 -0.12 33.62 26.20
CA GLU A 134 0.22 32.41 26.96
C GLU A 134 -0.94 31.41 26.96
N ARG A 135 -2.17 31.86 27.18
CA ARG A 135 -3.36 31.00 27.12
C ARG A 135 -3.55 30.40 25.72
N GLU A 136 -3.42 31.20 24.68
CA GLU A 136 -3.53 30.73 23.30
C GLU A 136 -2.46 29.66 22.99
N LEU A 137 -1.20 29.89 23.40
CA LEU A 137 -0.13 28.93 23.23
C LEU A 137 -0.42 27.60 23.95
N ARG A 138 -0.88 27.66 25.20
CA ARG A 138 -1.27 26.46 25.98
C ARG A 138 -2.38 25.68 25.30
N GLN A 139 -3.39 26.38 24.77
CA GLN A 139 -4.48 25.74 24.02
C GLN A 139 -3.98 25.04 22.76
N ARG A 140 -3.12 25.69 21.95
CA ARG A 140 -2.57 25.09 20.73
C ARG A 140 -1.70 23.87 21.00
N VAL A 141 -0.90 23.91 22.07
CA VAL A 141 -0.12 22.75 22.51
C VAL A 141 -1.03 21.60 22.94
N GLN A 142 -2.14 21.89 23.62
CA GLN A 142 -3.12 20.89 24.00
C GLN A 142 -3.83 20.26 22.79
N GLU A 143 -4.22 21.07 21.80
CA GLU A 143 -4.78 20.59 20.52
C GLU A 143 -3.79 19.66 19.80
N MET A 144 -2.51 20.03 19.75
CA MET A 144 -1.44 19.20 19.17
C MET A 144 -1.28 17.87 19.92
N GLY A 145 -1.36 17.89 21.25
CA GLY A 145 -1.34 16.68 22.08
C GLY A 145 -2.49 15.73 21.76
N GLN A 146 -3.71 16.25 21.57
CA GLN A 146 -4.87 15.42 21.19
C GLN A 146 -4.70 14.76 19.82
N VAL A 147 -4.14 15.50 18.85
CA VAL A 147 -3.84 14.95 17.52
C VAL A 147 -2.78 13.84 17.62
N TYR A 148 -1.72 14.06 18.40
CA TYR A 148 -0.67 13.06 18.61
C TYR A 148 -1.21 11.75 19.22
N GLU A 149 -2.05 11.85 20.25
CA GLU A 149 -2.69 10.69 20.88
C GLU A 149 -3.58 9.92 19.88
N ALA A 150 -4.38 10.64 19.09
CA ALA A 150 -5.22 10.02 18.07
C ALA A 150 -4.40 9.28 17.00
N VAL A 151 -3.29 9.87 16.54
CA VAL A 151 -2.37 9.24 15.57
C VAL A 151 -1.73 7.99 16.17
N THR A 152 -1.25 8.09 17.42
CA THR A 152 -0.59 6.99 18.11
C THR A 152 -1.54 5.81 18.31
N ALA A 153 -2.76 6.08 18.78
CA ALA A 153 -3.80 5.06 18.93
C ALA A 153 -4.21 4.42 17.59
N GLY A 154 -4.22 5.19 16.49
CA GLY A 154 -4.51 4.68 15.14
C GLY A 154 -3.39 3.84 14.54
N LEU A 155 -2.12 4.13 14.86
CA LEU A 155 -0.94 3.44 14.32
C LEU A 155 -0.62 2.13 15.04
N GLU A 156 -0.90 2.01 16.34
CA GLU A 156 -0.56 0.82 17.13
C GLU A 156 -1.12 -0.49 16.53
N PRO A 157 -2.40 -0.55 16.06
CA PRO A 157 -2.93 -1.75 15.41
C PRO A 157 -2.26 -2.06 14.06
N LEU A 158 -1.87 -1.02 13.31
CA LEU A 158 -1.18 -1.18 12.03
C LEU A 158 0.21 -1.77 12.26
N GLU A 159 0.95 -1.25 13.24
CA GLU A 159 2.27 -1.76 13.61
C GLU A 159 2.21 -3.24 13.98
N LYS A 160 1.24 -3.64 14.81
CA LYS A 160 1.01 -5.04 15.19
C LYS A 160 0.78 -5.93 13.96
N LYS A 161 -0.10 -5.51 13.05
CA LYS A 161 -0.39 -6.28 11.82
C LYS A 161 0.81 -6.40 10.89
N VAL A 162 1.57 -5.31 10.70
CA VAL A 162 2.80 -5.32 9.88
C VAL A 162 3.82 -6.27 10.49
N ARG A 163 4.00 -6.22 11.81
CA ARG A 163 4.89 -7.11 12.55
C ARG A 163 4.47 -8.58 12.39
N GLU A 164 3.19 -8.90 12.53
CA GLU A 164 2.69 -10.27 12.31
C GLU A 164 2.90 -10.75 10.87
N LEU A 165 2.63 -9.89 9.87
CA LEU A 165 2.85 -10.22 8.47
C LEU A 165 4.32 -10.52 8.20
N PHE A 166 5.23 -9.71 8.76
CA PHE A 166 6.66 -9.94 8.64
C PHE A 166 7.08 -11.28 9.24
N HIS A 167 6.59 -11.61 10.44
CA HIS A 167 6.84 -12.93 11.04
C HIS A 167 6.33 -14.07 10.16
N ARG A 168 5.13 -13.95 9.58
CA ARG A 168 4.57 -14.96 8.66
C ARG A 168 5.43 -15.13 7.41
N ILE A 169 5.91 -14.04 6.82
CA ILE A 169 6.79 -14.08 5.64
C ILE A 169 8.11 -14.78 5.98
N VAL A 170 8.76 -14.38 7.07
CA VAL A 170 10.03 -14.99 7.51
C VAL A 170 9.83 -16.48 7.78
N HIS A 171 8.78 -16.84 8.53
CA HIS A 171 8.47 -18.23 8.85
C HIS A 171 8.23 -19.06 7.58
N SER A 172 7.36 -18.61 6.68
CA SER A 172 7.07 -19.29 5.42
C SER A 172 8.33 -19.46 4.54
N ARG A 173 9.22 -18.46 4.54
CA ARG A 173 10.50 -18.55 3.82
C ARG A 173 11.43 -19.58 4.46
N THR A 174 11.53 -19.59 5.79
CA THR A 174 12.34 -20.59 6.52
C THR A 174 11.83 -22.00 6.24
N GLU A 175 10.53 -22.23 6.37
CA GLU A 175 9.91 -23.54 6.07
C GLU A 175 10.15 -23.96 4.61
N GLY A 176 10.07 -23.03 3.65
CA GLY A 176 10.37 -23.30 2.26
C GLY A 176 11.83 -23.70 2.03
N LEU A 177 12.78 -23.03 2.69
CA LEU A 177 14.21 -23.36 2.64
C LEU A 177 14.50 -24.70 3.32
N ASP A 178 13.86 -25.00 4.45
CA ASP A 178 14.02 -26.27 5.15
C ASP A 178 13.49 -27.45 4.31
N CYS A 179 12.38 -27.27 3.59
CA CYS A 179 11.88 -28.25 2.63
C CYS A 179 12.87 -28.50 1.49
N LEU A 180 13.50 -27.45 0.95
CA LEU A 180 14.51 -27.54 -0.12
C LEU A 180 15.81 -28.21 0.37
N GLY A 181 16.23 -27.94 1.61
CA GLY A 181 17.41 -28.55 2.21
C GLY A 181 17.22 -30.04 2.54
N ARG A 182 15.99 -30.45 2.90
CA ARG A 182 15.67 -31.85 3.17
C ARG A 182 15.58 -32.69 1.89
N GLY A 183 15.24 -32.09 0.75
CA GLY A 183 15.26 -32.76 -0.56
C GLY A 183 16.66 -33.06 -1.10
N HIS A 184 17.70 -32.40 -0.59
CA HIS A 184 19.10 -32.58 -1.01
C HIS A 184 19.88 -33.63 -0.19
N ASN A 185 19.27 -34.18 0.88
CA ASN A 185 19.89 -35.19 1.75
C ASN A 185 19.28 -36.59 1.58
N SER A 186 18.48 -36.79 0.53
CA SER A 186 18.09 -38.12 0.08
C SER A 186 18.81 -38.39 -1.24
N GLU A 187 19.82 -39.27 -1.14
CA GLU A 187 20.80 -39.74 -2.15
C GLU A 187 22.06 -38.88 -2.38
#